data_AF-A0A0D0C1W0-F1
#
_entry.id   AF-A0A0D0C1W0-F1
#
_cell.length_a   1.000
_cell.length_b   1.000
_cell.length_c   1.000
_cell.angle_alpha   90.00
_cell.angle_beta   90.00
_cell.angle_gamma   90.00
#
_symmetry.space_group_name_H-M   'P 1'
#
loop_
_entity.id
_entity.type
_entity.pdbx_description
1 polymer ?
#
loop_
_entity_poly.entity_id
_entity_poly.type
_entity_poly.pdbx_seq_one_letter_code
_entity_poly.pdbx_strand_id
1 'polypeptide(L)'
;EYDRHIALLEEAFQQLKDARDDFKRSTDLRRSLLTPVRRLPEDVLVEIFSLYIQDCGALRGIEERTYSLSLSKDLIYSPSFTLSGVCSFWRRVAFSRPTFW
;
A
#
# COMPACT_ATOMS: atom_id res chain seq x y z
N GLU A 1 9.92 -5.78 -47.39
CA GLU A 1 10.33 -7.06 -46.76
C GLU A 1 10.94 -6.83 -45.37
N TYR A 2 11.88 -5.87 -45.23
CA TYR A 2 12.45 -5.49 -43.93
C TYR A 2 11.41 -5.00 -42.91
N ASP A 3 10.45 -4.16 -43.31
CA ASP A 3 9.40 -3.67 -42.39
C ASP A 3 8.56 -4.80 -41.80
N ARG A 4 8.34 -5.87 -42.58
CA ARG A 4 7.65 -7.06 -42.10
C ARG A 4 8.47 -7.79 -41.05
N HIS A 5 9.77 -7.93 -41.25
CA HIS A 5 10.66 -8.55 -40.26
C HIS A 5 10.79 -7.71 -38.99
N ILE A 6 10.81 -6.37 -39.12
CA ILE A 6 10.80 -5.44 -37.98
C ILE A 6 9.50 -5.62 -37.19
N ALA A 7 8.33 -5.63 -37.85
CA ALA A 7 7.05 -5.82 -37.19
C ALA A 7 6.96 -7.16 -36.44
N LEU A 8 7.47 -8.25 -37.03
CA LEU A 8 7.52 -9.56 -36.37
C LEU A 8 8.42 -9.57 -35.13
N LEU A 9 9.56 -8.88 -35.18
CA LEU A 9 10.47 -8.75 -34.03
C LEU A 9 9.84 -7.92 -32.92
N GLU A 10 9.15 -6.83 -33.26
CA GLU A 10 8.43 -5.99 -32.29
C GLU A 10 7.31 -6.76 -31.61
N GLU A 11 6.54 -7.55 -32.36
CA GLU A 11 5.50 -8.42 -31.81
C GLU A 11 6.09 -9.45 -30.84
N ALA A 12 7.14 -10.18 -31.25
CA ALA A 12 7.80 -11.16 -30.39
C ALA A 12 8.37 -10.51 -29.12
N PHE A 13 8.93 -9.30 -29.24
CA PHE A 13 9.45 -8.55 -28.10
C PHE A 13 8.34 -8.12 -27.15
N GLN A 14 7.18 -7.70 -27.67
CA GLN A 14 6.02 -7.35 -26.86
C GLN A 14 5.48 -8.56 -26.10
N GLN A 15 5.35 -9.71 -26.76
CA GLN A 15 4.94 -10.96 -26.12
C GLN A 15 5.89 -11.36 -24.97
N LEU A 16 7.20 -11.22 -25.17
CA LEU A 16 8.19 -11.50 -24.11
C LEU A 16 8.06 -10.53 -22.93
N LYS A 17 7.80 -9.24 -23.18
CA LYS A 17 7.55 -8.26 -22.12
C LYS A 17 6.30 -8.61 -21.32
N ASP A 18 5.22 -8.94 -22.00
CA ASP A 18 3.95 -9.30 -21.36
C ASP A 18 4.13 -10.56 -20.49
N ALA A 19 4.79 -11.59 -21.02
CA ALA A 19 5.11 -12.80 -20.27
C ALA A 19 6.00 -12.52 -19.04
N ARG A 20 6.99 -11.63 -19.18
CA ARG A 20 7.83 -11.19 -18.04
C ARG A 20 7.00 -10.50 -16.99
N ASP A 21 6.11 -9.59 -17.39
CA ASP A 21 5.28 -8.81 -16.47
C ASP A 21 4.29 -9.71 -15.73
N ASP A 22 3.65 -10.67 -16.40
CA ASP A 22 2.76 -11.64 -15.78
C ASP A 22 3.50 -12.54 -14.77
N PHE A 23 4.69 -13.02 -15.13
CA PHE A 23 5.53 -13.79 -14.21
C PHE A 23 5.96 -12.96 -12.98
N LYS A 24 6.31 -11.69 -13.20
CA LYS A 24 6.65 -10.77 -12.11
C LYS A 24 5.45 -10.56 -11.17
N ARG A 25 4.26 -10.28 -11.71
CA ARG A 25 3.02 -10.13 -10.92
C ARG A 25 2.74 -11.38 -10.08
N SER A 26 2.86 -12.57 -10.66
CA SER A 26 2.67 -13.85 -9.96
C SER A 26 3.67 -14.03 -8.82
N THR A 27 4.94 -13.70 -9.07
CA THR A 27 5.99 -13.81 -8.06
C THR A 27 5.78 -12.80 -6.92
N ASP A 28 5.41 -11.57 -7.25
CA ASP A 28 5.15 -10.52 -6.26
C ASP A 28 3.92 -10.85 -5.40
N LEU A 29 2.86 -11.42 -5.99
CA LEU A 29 1.72 -11.94 -5.24
C LEU A 29 2.15 -13.04 -4.26
N ARG A 30 2.96 -14.01 -4.71
CA ARG A 30 3.46 -15.09 -3.86
C ARG A 30 4.32 -14.54 -2.72
N ARG A 31 5.26 -13.63 -3.02
CA ARG A 31 6.09 -12.97 -2.00
C ARG A 31 5.22 -12.21 -1.00
N SER A 32 4.20 -11.50 -1.49
CA SER A 32 3.26 -10.76 -0.65
C SER A 32 2.55 -11.69 0.33
N LEU A 33 2.11 -12.88 -0.09
CA LEU A 33 1.50 -13.90 0.79
C LEU A 33 2.48 -14.46 1.84
N LEU A 34 3.77 -14.48 1.54
CA LEU A 34 4.82 -14.93 2.46
C LEU A 34 5.33 -13.82 3.38
N THR A 35 4.87 -12.57 3.21
CA THR A 35 5.34 -11.47 4.05
C THR A 35 4.97 -11.68 5.52
N PRO A 36 5.90 -11.44 6.46
CA PRO A 36 5.67 -11.66 7.89
C PRO A 36 4.45 -10.90 8.43
N VAL A 37 4.20 -9.69 7.91
CA VAL A 37 3.07 -8.83 8.32
C VAL A 37 1.71 -9.51 8.17
N ARG A 38 1.54 -10.40 7.18
CA ARG A 38 0.27 -11.13 6.99
C ARG A 38 0.09 -12.31 7.94
N ARG A 39 1.16 -12.72 8.63
CA ARG A 39 1.17 -13.81 9.61
C ARG A 39 1.10 -13.29 11.05
N LEU A 40 1.15 -11.98 11.23
CA LEU A 40 1.01 -11.39 12.55
C LEU A 40 -0.41 -11.61 13.07
N PRO A 41 -0.56 -11.96 14.36
CA PRO A 41 -1.83 -11.86 15.05
C PRO A 41 -2.43 -10.45 14.93
N GLU A 42 -3.75 -10.36 14.96
CA GLU A 42 -4.45 -9.09 14.77
C GLU A 42 -4.09 -8.06 15.85
N ASP A 43 -3.96 -8.49 17.10
CA ASP A 43 -3.54 -7.70 18.25
C ASP A 43 -2.14 -7.08 18.06
N VAL A 44 -1.19 -7.84 17.50
CA VAL A 44 0.14 -7.30 17.19
C VAL A 44 0.06 -6.24 16.10
N LEU A 45 -0.75 -6.49 15.05
CA LEU A 45 -0.95 -5.52 13.98
C LEU A 45 -1.58 -4.21 14.50
N VAL A 46 -2.49 -4.33 15.45
CA VAL A 46 -3.17 -3.20 16.10
C VAL A 46 -2.20 -2.37 16.92
N GLU A 47 -1.30 -3.01 17.67
CA GLU A 47 -0.27 -2.29 18.40
C GLU A 47 0.68 -1.54 17.46
N ILE A 48 1.09 -2.17 16.35
CA ILE A 48 1.88 -1.52 15.30
C ILE A 48 1.14 -0.31 14.72
N PHE A 49 -0.16 -0.44 14.46
CA PHE A 49 -0.97 0.67 13.94
C PHE A 49 -1.08 1.82 14.96
N SER A 50 -1.32 1.50 16.24
CA SER A 50 -1.34 2.49 17.32
C SER A 50 -0.04 3.28 17.38
N LEU A 51 1.11 2.60 17.34
CA LEU A 51 2.43 3.23 17.36
C LEU A 51 2.62 4.14 16.13
N TYR A 52 2.28 3.64 14.94
CA TYR A 52 2.38 4.43 13.71
C TYR A 52 1.52 5.70 13.75
N ILE A 53 0.26 5.59 14.20
CA ILE A 53 -0.65 6.74 14.31
C ILE A 53 -0.10 7.75 15.31
N GLN A 54 0.43 7.29 16.46
CA GLN A 54 1.05 8.15 17.47
C GLN A 54 2.31 8.85 16.93
N ASP A 55 3.20 8.13 16.27
CA ASP A 55 4.44 8.67 15.68
C ASP A 55 4.14 9.70 14.58
N CYS A 56 3.14 9.44 13.73
CA CYS A 56 2.69 10.39 12.73
C CYS A 56 2.07 11.65 13.34
N GLY A 57 1.41 11.54 14.49
CA GLY A 57 0.95 12.68 15.27
C GLY A 57 2.11 13.48 15.87
N ALA A 58 3.13 12.80 16.39
CA ALA A 58 4.32 13.42 16.98
C ALA A 58 5.19 14.17 15.95
N LEU A 59 5.33 13.63 14.74
CA LEU A 59 6.04 14.28 13.63
C LEU A 59 5.35 15.56 13.13
N ARG A 60 4.07 15.77 13.49
CA ARG A 60 3.23 16.86 12.98
C ARG A 60 2.83 17.90 14.03
N GLY A 61 3.51 17.97 15.18
CA GLY A 61 3.23 19.05 16.13
C GLY A 61 4.12 19.12 17.36
N ILE A 62 5.00 20.14 17.38
CA ILE A 62 5.19 20.97 18.58
C ILE A 62 3.88 21.69 18.95
N GLU A 63 2.86 21.71 18.09
CA GLU A 63 1.56 22.24 18.45
C GLU A 63 0.45 21.20 18.24
N GLU A 64 -0.16 20.88 19.38
CA GLU A 64 -1.51 20.38 19.57
C GLU A 64 -1.93 19.06 18.92
N ARG A 65 -2.10 18.09 19.83
CA ARG A 65 -2.98 16.94 19.71
C ARG A 65 -4.38 17.36 19.24
N THR A 66 -4.60 17.50 17.95
CA THR A 66 -5.92 17.44 17.34
C THR A 66 -5.74 17.10 15.87
N TYR A 67 -6.32 15.99 15.44
CA TYR A 67 -6.63 15.63 14.06
C TYR A 67 -7.03 16.88 13.23
N SER A 68 -6.08 17.51 12.54
CA SER A 68 -6.42 18.68 11.73
C SER A 68 -6.96 18.21 10.39
N LEU A 69 -8.28 18.24 10.24
CA LEU A 69 -8.95 18.32 8.95
C LEU A 69 -8.78 19.77 8.43
N SER A 70 -7.53 20.23 8.25
CA SER A 70 -7.30 21.55 7.68
C SER A 70 -7.60 21.48 6.18
N LEU A 71 -8.76 22.01 5.80
CA LEU A 71 -9.17 22.19 4.41
C LEU A 71 -8.41 23.38 3.79
N SER A 72 -7.08 23.29 3.76
CA SER A 72 -6.20 24.29 3.16
C SER A 72 -5.33 23.60 2.12
N LYS A 73 -5.88 23.50 0.91
CA LYS A 73 -5.26 23.22 -0.41
C LYS A 73 -4.32 22.03 -0.61
N ASP A 74 -3.80 21.36 0.40
CA ASP A 74 -2.85 20.26 0.25
C ASP A 74 -3.26 19.05 1.11
N LEU A 75 -3.46 17.90 0.43
CA LEU A 75 -3.74 16.54 0.93
C LEU A 75 -4.25 16.37 2.38
N ILE A 76 -5.46 15.82 2.52
CA ILE A 76 -5.94 15.23 3.78
C ILE A 76 -4.99 14.07 4.15
N TYR A 77 -4.10 14.29 5.12
CA TYR A 77 -3.20 13.27 5.64
C TYR A 77 -3.78 12.69 6.92
N SER A 78 -4.24 11.43 6.85
CA SER A 78 -4.65 10.65 8.01
C SER A 78 -3.90 9.32 7.98
N PRO A 79 -3.08 9.04 9.01
CA PRO A 79 -2.37 7.77 9.14
C PRO A 79 -3.32 6.57 9.05
N SER A 80 -4.52 6.69 9.61
CA SER A 80 -5.56 5.65 9.60
C SER A 80 -6.11 5.40 8.20
N PHE A 81 -6.33 6.47 7.40
CA PHE A 81 -6.67 6.31 5.98
C PHE A 81 -5.53 5.65 5.20
N THR A 82 -4.28 6.03 5.44
CA THR A 82 -3.10 5.39 4.82
C THR A 82 -3.06 3.89 5.10
N LEU A 83 -3.23 3.48 6.37
CA LEU A 83 -3.27 2.06 6.76
C LEU A 83 -4.44 1.32 6.09
N SER A 84 -5.61 1.93 6.03
CA SER A 84 -6.80 1.33 5.41
C SER A 84 -6.70 1.12 3.89
N GLY A 85 -5.75 1.82 3.24
CA GLY A 85 -5.49 1.73 1.80
C GLY A 85 -4.63 0.54 1.38
N VAL A 86 -3.92 -0.11 2.32
CA VAL A 86 -2.92 -1.16 2.00
C VAL A 86 -3.56 -2.45 1.49
N CYS A 87 -4.53 -2.99 2.24
CA CYS A 87 -5.29 -4.17 1.82
C CYS A 87 -6.63 -4.28 2.57
N SER A 88 -7.49 -5.20 2.13
CA SER A 88 -8.80 -5.44 2.77
C SER A 88 -8.70 -5.87 4.24
N PHE A 89 -7.66 -6.64 4.60
CA PHE A 89 -7.43 -7.05 5.99
C PHE A 89 -7.09 -5.84 6.88
N TRP A 90 -6.13 -5.01 6.46
CA TRP A 90 -5.74 -3.81 7.19
C TRP A 90 -6.89 -2.82 7.33
N ARG A 91 -7.68 -2.66 6.26
CA ARG A 91 -8.91 -1.86 6.29
C ARG A 91 -9.87 -2.36 7.37
N ARG A 92 -10.17 -3.66 7.40
CA ARG A 92 -11.06 -4.24 8.43
C ARG A 92 -10.53 -3.97 9.83
N VAL A 93 -9.24 -4.20 10.06
CA VAL A 93 -8.60 -3.94 11.37
C VAL A 93 -8.69 -2.46 11.74
N ALA A 94 -8.40 -1.55 10.80
CA ALA A 94 -8.43 -0.11 11.03
C ALA A 94 -9.84 0.42 11.35
N PHE A 95 -10.86 -0.06 10.64
CA PHE A 95 -12.25 0.37 10.87
C PHE A 95 -12.95 -0.33 12.04
N SER A 96 -12.44 -1.49 12.49
CA SER A 96 -12.99 -2.20 13.65
C SER A 96 -12.75 -1.49 14.99
N ARG A 97 -11.85 -0.50 15.02
CA ARG A 97 -11.37 0.14 16.24
C ARG A 97 -11.61 1.65 16.19
N PRO A 98 -12.57 2.16 16.99
CA PRO A 98 -12.83 3.58 17.08
C PRO A 98 -11.63 4.41 17.54
N THR A 99 -10.71 3.82 18.32
CA THR A 99 -9.51 4.50 18.85
C THR A 99 -8.50 4.92 17.80
N PHE A 100 -8.65 4.51 16.54
CA PHE A 100 -7.78 4.92 15.43
C PHE A 100 -8.27 6.18 14.70
N TRP A 101 -9.40 6.74 15.09
CA TRP A 101 -10.02 7.91 14.45
C TRP A 101 -10.12 9.05 15.45
#